data_AF-A0AAV2KSN8-F1
#
_entry.id   AF-A0AAV2KSN8-F1
#
_cell.length_a   1.000
_cell.length_b   1.000
_cell.length_c   1.000
_cell.angle_alpha   90.00
_cell.angle_beta   90.00
_cell.angle_gamma   90.00
#
_symmetry.space_group_name_H-M   'P 1'
#
loop_
_entity.id
_entity.type
_entity.pdbx_description
1 polymer ?
#
loop_
_entity_poly.entity_id
_entity_poly.type
_entity_poly.pdbx_seq_one_letter_code
_entity_poly.pdbx_strand_id
1 'polypeptide(L)'
;MRLNSWFDPSWRKRMLLTLKSNKYKSNMVHMLLGISLQICLTKNSTLEPALTLYINPFGGSHSESWYIPVNENGFPDWQATKLDLPFECFNWTLTLGNKWKTFFETIHIYLRSRIKTQNAQGNDSAYYEPVEVTEPTRNLGYMKINSIQVFGYSMNFDPEAIRDLILQLDYPYTQGSQDTAMLQLLELRDRINRLSPPGQQRLDLFACLLRHRLKLTPSDVVRIETSLQAFGSRMPNSMDYETTKLCS
;
A
#
# COMPACT_ATOMS: atom_id res chain seq x y z
N MET A 1 -16.04 -14.67 -2.29
CA MET A 1 -15.62 -14.76 -3.71
C MET A 1 -14.38 -15.63 -3.75
N ARG A 2 -14.29 -16.55 -4.70
CA ARG A 2 -13.09 -17.32 -4.99
C ARG A 2 -12.46 -16.76 -6.26
N LEU A 3 -11.13 -16.71 -6.32
CA LEU A 3 -10.45 -16.42 -7.59
C LEU A 3 -10.89 -17.43 -8.65
N ASN A 4 -10.83 -17.02 -9.92
CA ASN A 4 -11.26 -17.79 -11.08
C ASN A 4 -12.76 -18.18 -11.05
N SER A 5 -13.60 -17.38 -10.38
CA SER A 5 -15.07 -17.51 -10.41
C SER A 5 -15.71 -16.25 -10.96
N TRP A 6 -16.73 -16.42 -11.82
CA TRP A 6 -17.53 -15.31 -12.33
C TRP A 6 -18.40 -14.73 -11.21
N PHE A 7 -18.54 -13.41 -11.20
CA PHE A 7 -19.42 -12.69 -10.29
C PHE A 7 -20.05 -11.49 -11.00
N ASP A 8 -21.22 -11.09 -10.52
CA ASP A 8 -21.88 -9.87 -10.97
C ASP A 8 -21.32 -8.67 -10.20
N PRO A 9 -20.63 -7.72 -10.86
CA PRO A 9 -20.10 -6.55 -10.19
C PRO A 9 -21.16 -5.45 -9.94
N SER A 10 -22.37 -5.57 -10.49
CA SER A 10 -23.45 -4.58 -10.33
C SER A 10 -24.14 -4.64 -8.96
N TRP A 11 -24.22 -5.83 -8.34
CA TRP A 11 -24.91 -6.03 -7.07
C TRP A 11 -24.10 -5.59 -5.84
N ARG A 12 -22.81 -5.28 -5.99
CA ARG A 12 -21.96 -4.81 -4.89
C ARG A 12 -21.29 -3.50 -5.27
N LYS A 13 -21.64 -2.42 -4.55
CA LYS A 13 -21.05 -1.08 -4.73
C LYS A 13 -19.51 -1.10 -4.73
N ARG A 14 -18.87 -2.02 -3.98
CA ARG A 14 -17.40 -2.16 -3.89
C ARG A 14 -17.03 -3.61 -3.60
N MET A 15 -16.08 -4.17 -4.36
CA MET A 15 -15.41 -5.42 -4.00
C MET A 15 -14.04 -5.10 -3.38
N LEU A 16 -13.74 -5.69 -2.23
CA LEU A 16 -12.45 -5.56 -1.55
C LEU A 16 -11.72 -6.91 -1.56
N LEU A 17 -10.53 -6.92 -2.12
CA LEU A 17 -9.60 -8.05 -2.05
C LEU A 17 -8.43 -7.65 -1.15
N THR A 18 -8.00 -8.55 -0.28
CA THR A 18 -6.91 -8.28 0.65
C THR A 18 -5.83 -9.33 0.46
N LEU A 19 -4.65 -8.89 0.02
CA LEU A 19 -3.46 -9.72 -0.08
C LEU A 19 -2.63 -9.51 1.17
N LYS A 20 -2.16 -10.57 1.81
CA LYS A 20 -1.25 -10.51 2.95
C LYS A 20 0.03 -11.24 2.61
N SER A 21 1.17 -10.57 2.70
CA SER A 21 2.47 -11.17 2.37
C SER A 21 2.96 -12.09 3.49
N ASN A 22 2.67 -11.77 4.76
CA ASN A 22 3.38 -12.35 5.88
C ASN A 22 2.58 -13.30 6.78
N LYS A 23 1.76 -14.18 6.21
CA LYS A 23 1.00 -15.14 7.03
C LYS A 23 1.89 -16.16 7.76
N TYR A 24 3.14 -16.36 7.33
CA TYR A 24 3.99 -17.47 7.81
C TYR A 24 5.48 -17.13 8.08
N LYS A 25 5.99 -15.92 7.80
CA LYS A 25 7.43 -15.59 7.91
C LYS A 25 7.67 -14.19 8.52
N SER A 26 7.36 -14.03 9.80
CA SER A 26 7.42 -12.75 10.54
C SER A 26 8.78 -12.03 10.49
N ASN A 27 9.84 -12.71 10.07
CA ASN A 27 11.19 -12.15 10.00
C ASN A 27 11.51 -11.58 8.61
N MET A 28 10.52 -11.47 7.73
CA MET A 28 10.68 -10.83 6.42
C MET A 28 9.85 -9.55 6.34
N VAL A 29 10.41 -8.53 5.72
CA VAL A 29 9.68 -7.35 5.21
C VAL A 29 9.70 -7.38 3.69
N HIS A 30 8.61 -6.96 3.07
CA HIS A 30 8.44 -7.08 1.62
C HIS A 30 8.36 -5.72 0.96
N MET A 31 9.05 -5.58 -0.17
CA MET A 31 9.06 -4.38 -1.00
C MET A 31 8.18 -4.60 -2.22
N LEU A 32 7.22 -3.71 -2.44
CA LEU A 32 6.34 -3.69 -3.59
C LEU A 32 7.00 -2.92 -4.74
N LEU A 33 7.14 -3.57 -5.90
CA LEU A 33 7.61 -2.98 -7.15
C LEU A 33 6.53 -2.93 -8.23
N GLY A 34 5.47 -3.72 -8.08
CA GLY A 34 4.33 -3.70 -8.98
C GLY A 34 3.29 -4.75 -8.63
N ILE A 35 2.15 -4.67 -9.29
CA ILE A 35 1.05 -5.61 -9.13
C ILE A 35 0.38 -5.84 -10.48
N SER A 36 -0.01 -7.08 -10.76
CA SER A 36 -0.81 -7.41 -11.93
C SER A 36 -2.05 -8.22 -11.56
N LEU A 37 -3.17 -7.89 -12.19
CA LEU A 37 -4.43 -8.60 -12.06
C LEU A 37 -4.91 -9.04 -13.44
N GLN A 38 -5.21 -10.33 -13.56
CA GLN A 38 -5.85 -10.84 -14.76
C GLN A 38 -7.37 -10.81 -14.58
N ILE A 39 -8.03 -9.90 -15.30
CA ILE A 39 -9.47 -9.69 -15.23
C ILE A 39 -10.10 -10.05 -16.57
N CYS A 40 -11.13 -10.88 -16.53
CA CYS A 40 -11.94 -11.26 -17.67
C CYS A 40 -13.36 -10.75 -17.52
N LEU A 41 -13.91 -10.29 -18.64
CA LEU A 41 -15.30 -9.88 -18.77
C LEU A 41 -16.02 -10.81 -19.74
N THR A 42 -17.33 -10.94 -19.57
CA THR A 42 -18.19 -11.58 -20.57
C THR A 42 -18.16 -10.77 -21.88
N LYS A 43 -18.29 -11.44 -23.03
CA LYS A 43 -18.32 -10.76 -24.34
C LYS A 43 -19.40 -9.67 -24.36
N ASN A 44 -19.09 -8.53 -24.98
CA ASN A 44 -19.99 -7.37 -25.10
C ASN A 44 -20.37 -6.74 -23.75
N SER A 45 -19.58 -6.97 -22.70
CA SER A 45 -19.79 -6.26 -21.43
C SER A 45 -19.52 -4.77 -21.63
N THR A 46 -20.40 -3.94 -21.09
CA THR A 46 -20.19 -2.48 -21.03
C THR A 46 -19.38 -2.09 -19.80
N LEU A 47 -18.88 -3.06 -19.03
CA LEU A 47 -18.16 -2.78 -17.79
C LEU A 47 -16.68 -2.51 -18.04
N GLU A 48 -16.14 -1.59 -17.27
CA GLU A 48 -14.71 -1.33 -17.19
C GLU A 48 -14.26 -1.44 -15.72
N PRO A 49 -13.24 -2.27 -15.41
CA PRO A 49 -12.74 -2.38 -14.06
C PRO A 49 -11.99 -1.10 -13.66
N ALA A 50 -12.36 -0.54 -12.52
CA ALA A 50 -11.64 0.56 -11.89
C ALA A 50 -10.99 0.03 -10.61
N LEU A 51 -9.65 0.07 -10.59
CA LEU A 51 -8.83 -0.49 -9.51
C LEU A 51 -8.28 0.63 -8.64
N THR A 52 -8.43 0.48 -7.33
CA THR A 52 -7.85 1.37 -6.32
C THR A 52 -7.08 0.54 -5.31
N LEU A 53 -5.88 0.99 -4.94
CA LEU A 53 -4.99 0.27 -4.03
C LEU A 53 -4.76 1.08 -2.77
N TYR A 54 -4.87 0.40 -1.62
CA TYR A 54 -4.38 0.89 -0.34
C TYR A 54 -3.34 -0.07 0.20
N ILE A 55 -2.20 0.47 0.64
CA ILE A 55 -1.05 -0.33 1.09
C ILE A 55 -0.87 -0.12 2.59
N ASN A 56 -0.90 -1.22 3.33
CA ASN A 56 -0.44 -1.25 4.72
C ASN A 56 0.99 -1.80 4.75
N PRO A 57 1.98 -1.03 5.24
CA PRO A 57 3.38 -1.41 5.20
C PRO A 57 3.76 -2.55 6.17
N PHE A 58 3.11 -2.64 7.34
CA PHE A 58 3.59 -3.49 8.46
C PHE A 58 2.50 -4.18 9.29
N GLY A 59 1.24 -4.02 8.90
CA GLY A 59 0.08 -4.57 9.58
C GLY A 59 -0.98 -5.04 8.60
N GLY A 60 -2.24 -4.97 9.00
CA GLY A 60 -3.35 -5.38 8.15
C GLY A 60 -4.62 -4.56 8.30
N SER A 61 -4.55 -3.44 9.00
CA SER A 61 -5.69 -2.53 9.12
C SER A 61 -5.81 -1.67 7.87
N HIS A 62 -7.03 -1.56 7.34
CA HIS A 62 -7.34 -0.67 6.23
C HIS A 62 -7.17 0.80 6.63
N SER A 63 -7.48 1.17 7.88
CA SER A 63 -7.37 2.56 8.37
C SER A 63 -5.93 3.05 8.47
N GLU A 64 -4.97 2.14 8.56
CA GLU A 64 -3.53 2.41 8.62
C GLU A 64 -2.86 2.12 7.27
N SER A 65 -3.66 2.17 6.20
CA SER A 65 -3.18 2.01 4.83
C SER A 65 -3.18 3.34 4.12
N TRP A 66 -2.17 3.56 3.28
CA TRP A 66 -2.09 4.75 2.45
C TRP A 66 -2.58 4.46 1.03
N TYR A 67 -3.16 5.46 0.38
CA TYR A 67 -3.75 5.35 -0.96
C TYR A 67 -2.69 5.51 -2.05
N ILE A 68 -2.65 4.58 -3.02
CA ILE A 68 -1.78 4.74 -4.20
C ILE A 68 -2.41 5.74 -5.19
N PRO A 69 -1.74 6.88 -5.47
CA PRO A 69 -2.26 7.94 -6.32
C PRO A 69 -1.97 7.65 -7.81
N VAL A 70 -2.61 6.61 -8.34
CA VAL A 70 -2.42 6.15 -9.72
C VAL A 70 -2.71 7.29 -10.69
N ASN A 71 -1.79 7.51 -11.64
CA ASN A 71 -1.88 8.58 -12.66
C ASN A 71 -1.88 10.02 -12.11
N GLU A 72 -1.44 10.25 -10.87
CA GLU A 72 -1.32 11.59 -10.29
C GLU A 72 0.17 11.95 -10.03
N ASN A 73 0.55 13.22 -10.19
CA ASN A 73 1.90 13.72 -9.81
C ASN A 73 3.10 12.90 -10.36
N GLY A 74 2.94 12.32 -11.57
CA GLY A 74 3.96 11.48 -12.21
C GLY A 74 4.03 10.03 -11.71
N PHE A 75 3.07 9.61 -10.88
CA PHE A 75 2.88 8.22 -10.49
C PHE A 75 2.42 7.39 -11.71
N PRO A 76 2.84 6.13 -11.84
CA PRO A 76 2.45 5.26 -12.95
C PRO A 76 0.94 5.05 -13.01
N ASP A 77 0.45 4.84 -14.24
CA ASP A 77 -0.91 4.42 -14.51
C ASP A 77 -0.99 2.89 -14.74
N TRP A 78 -2.19 2.34 -14.69
CA TRP A 78 -2.47 0.97 -15.07
C TRP A 78 -2.24 0.75 -16.57
N GLN A 79 -1.54 -0.32 -16.90
CA GLN A 79 -1.39 -0.80 -18.27
C GLN A 79 -2.27 -2.03 -18.46
N ALA A 80 -3.21 -1.97 -19.39
CA ALA A 80 -4.10 -3.07 -19.74
C ALA A 80 -3.64 -3.76 -21.02
N THR A 81 -3.15 -5.00 -20.92
CA THR A 81 -2.74 -5.80 -22.08
C THR A 81 -3.78 -6.88 -22.36
N LYS A 82 -4.38 -6.87 -23.55
CA LYS A 82 -5.37 -7.88 -23.95
C LYS A 82 -4.71 -9.26 -24.09
N LEU A 83 -5.39 -10.29 -23.60
CA LEU A 83 -4.99 -11.67 -23.74
C LEU A 83 -5.69 -12.30 -24.94
N ASP A 84 -4.98 -13.18 -25.65
CA ASP A 84 -5.52 -13.97 -26.77
C ASP A 84 -6.36 -15.13 -26.23
N LEU A 85 -7.56 -14.79 -25.74
CA LEU A 85 -8.53 -15.71 -25.16
C LEU A 85 -9.91 -15.42 -25.76
N PRO A 86 -10.83 -16.40 -25.77
CA PRO A 86 -12.18 -16.20 -26.31
C PRO A 86 -13.04 -15.20 -25.52
N PHE A 87 -12.61 -14.78 -24.33
CA PHE A 87 -13.27 -13.77 -23.50
C PHE A 87 -12.51 -12.44 -23.55
N GLU A 88 -13.16 -11.35 -23.13
CA GLU A 88 -12.50 -10.05 -22.97
C GLU A 88 -11.62 -10.05 -21.71
N CYS A 89 -10.45 -10.68 -21.83
CA CYS A 89 -9.47 -10.81 -20.76
C CYS A 89 -8.30 -9.85 -20.94
N PHE A 90 -7.93 -9.18 -19.86
CA PHE A 90 -6.82 -8.23 -19.83
C PHE A 90 -5.96 -8.46 -18.59
N ASN A 91 -4.65 -8.29 -18.75
CA ASN A 91 -3.72 -8.12 -17.64
C ASN A 91 -3.62 -6.63 -17.32
N TRP A 92 -4.12 -6.26 -16.14
CA TRP A 92 -4.01 -4.91 -15.58
C TRP A 92 -2.77 -4.85 -14.71
N THR A 93 -1.74 -4.17 -15.17
CA THR A 93 -0.44 -4.12 -14.50
C THR A 93 -0.10 -2.69 -14.09
N LEU A 94 0.24 -2.52 -12.82
CA LEU A 94 0.78 -1.27 -12.28
C LEU A 94 2.24 -1.49 -11.90
N THR A 95 3.14 -0.77 -12.57
CA THR A 95 4.59 -0.91 -12.39
C THR A 95 5.13 0.30 -11.64
N LEU A 96 5.48 0.14 -10.37
CA LEU A 96 6.01 1.21 -9.51
C LEU A 96 7.50 1.49 -9.79
N GLY A 97 8.25 0.42 -10.11
CA GLY A 97 9.70 0.50 -10.30
C GLY A 97 10.44 0.96 -9.05
N ASN A 98 11.70 1.39 -9.21
CA ASN A 98 12.53 1.80 -8.07
C ASN A 98 12.14 3.16 -7.48
N LYS A 99 11.54 4.04 -8.28
CA LYS A 99 11.17 5.40 -7.86
C LYS A 99 10.05 5.39 -6.82
N TRP A 100 9.07 4.49 -7.01
CA TRP A 100 7.83 4.47 -6.21
C TRP A 100 7.68 3.20 -5.36
N LYS A 101 8.78 2.47 -5.13
CA LYS A 101 8.77 1.26 -4.30
C LYS A 101 8.46 1.60 -2.85
N THR A 102 7.72 0.72 -2.19
CA THR A 102 7.28 0.88 -0.80
C THR A 102 7.31 -0.46 -0.07
N PHE A 103 7.31 -0.43 1.26
CA PHE A 103 6.98 -1.60 2.06
C PHE A 103 5.51 -2.02 1.86
N PHE A 104 5.24 -3.32 1.98
CA PHE A 104 3.89 -3.85 2.12
C PHE A 104 3.85 -5.11 3.01
N GLU A 105 2.84 -5.17 3.86
CA GLU A 105 2.41 -6.36 4.57
C GLU A 105 1.02 -6.78 4.10
N THR A 106 0.15 -5.79 3.88
CA THR A 106 -1.18 -5.99 3.36
C THR A 106 -1.47 -5.04 2.20
N ILE A 107 -2.07 -5.56 1.12
CA ILE A 107 -2.57 -4.78 -0.02
C ILE A 107 -4.08 -4.93 -0.05
N HIS A 108 -4.79 -3.83 0.08
CA HIS A 108 -6.23 -3.74 -0.07
C HIS A 108 -6.55 -3.22 -1.47
N ILE A 109 -7.21 -4.06 -2.27
CA ILE A 109 -7.58 -3.77 -3.65
C ILE A 109 -9.08 -3.56 -3.68
N TYR A 110 -9.49 -2.32 -3.96
CA TYR A 110 -10.87 -2.01 -4.28
C TYR A 110 -11.07 -2.12 -5.77
N LEU A 111 -11.99 -3.01 -6.15
CA LEU A 111 -12.47 -3.14 -7.50
C LEU A 111 -13.87 -2.55 -7.57
N ARG A 112 -14.02 -1.57 -8.46
CA ARG A 112 -15.30 -1.03 -8.88
C ARG A 112 -15.49 -1.32 -10.36
N SER A 113 -16.74 -1.27 -10.80
CA SER A 113 -17.05 -1.36 -12.23
C SER A 113 -17.70 -0.04 -12.68
N ARG A 114 -17.25 0.47 -13.82
CA ARG A 114 -17.82 1.64 -14.50
C ARG A 114 -18.55 1.17 -15.75
N ILE A 115 -19.61 1.86 -16.15
CA ILE A 115 -20.32 1.58 -17.40
C ILE A 115 -19.71 2.46 -18.49
N LYS A 116 -19.24 1.85 -19.58
CA LYS A 116 -18.77 2.53 -20.79
C LYS A 116 -19.96 3.23 -21.45
N THR A 117 -19.95 4.57 -21.51
CA THR A 117 -20.93 5.35 -22.27
C THR A 117 -20.50 5.44 -23.74
N GLN A 118 -21.37 5.04 -24.67
CA GLN A 118 -21.10 5.11 -26.12
C GLN A 118 -21.31 6.51 -26.73
N ASN A 119 -21.76 7.50 -25.96
CA ASN A 119 -22.02 8.86 -26.46
C ASN A 119 -21.25 9.90 -25.65
N ALA A 120 -20.04 10.24 -26.08
CA ALA A 120 -19.43 11.53 -25.77
C ALA A 120 -18.40 11.89 -26.86
N GLN A 121 -18.76 12.83 -27.74
CA GLN A 121 -17.80 13.63 -28.50
C GLN A 121 -17.04 14.61 -27.55
N GLY A 122 -16.55 14.12 -26.43
CA GLY A 122 -15.87 14.91 -25.41
C GLY A 122 -15.01 14.00 -24.53
N ASN A 123 -13.80 14.46 -24.22
CA ASN A 123 -12.81 13.81 -23.35
C ASN A 123 -13.25 13.74 -21.88
N ASP A 124 -14.46 13.27 -21.58
CA ASP A 124 -14.96 13.23 -20.21
C ASP A 124 -15.64 11.90 -19.91
N SER A 125 -14.89 11.01 -19.25
CA SER A 125 -15.44 9.79 -18.66
C SER A 125 -16.26 10.19 -17.43
N ALA A 126 -17.56 10.47 -17.63
CA ALA A 126 -18.44 10.91 -16.56
C ALA A 126 -18.53 9.88 -15.42
N TYR A 127 -18.20 10.34 -14.21
CA TYR A 127 -18.26 9.59 -12.96
C TYR A 127 -19.73 9.43 -12.54
N TYR A 128 -20.39 8.32 -12.90
CA TYR A 128 -21.70 8.01 -12.31
C TYR A 128 -21.51 7.21 -11.01
N GLU A 129 -21.86 7.85 -9.89
CA GLU A 129 -22.33 7.09 -8.73
C GLU A 129 -23.48 6.19 -9.21
N PRO A 130 -23.57 4.91 -8.82
CA PRO A 130 -24.67 4.07 -9.25
C PRO A 130 -25.96 4.67 -8.72
N VAL A 131 -26.70 5.34 -9.61
CA VAL A 131 -28.10 5.70 -9.42
C VAL A 131 -28.81 4.45 -8.93
N GLU A 132 -29.62 4.59 -7.88
CA GLU A 132 -30.47 3.51 -7.40
C GLU A 132 -31.16 2.86 -8.61
N VAL A 133 -30.83 1.60 -8.85
CA VAL A 133 -31.18 0.87 -10.05
C VAL A 133 -32.69 0.69 -10.08
N THR A 134 -33.41 1.61 -10.73
CA THR A 134 -34.83 1.48 -11.00
C THR A 134 -35.13 0.62 -12.24
N GLU A 135 -34.12 0.09 -12.94
CA GLU A 135 -34.33 -0.84 -14.07
C GLU A 135 -33.48 -2.13 -13.96
N PRO A 136 -34.08 -3.29 -13.63
CA PRO A 136 -33.39 -4.59 -13.52
C PRO A 136 -32.95 -5.21 -14.86
N THR A 137 -33.09 -4.52 -16.00
CA THR A 137 -33.14 -5.18 -17.33
C THR A 137 -31.88 -5.05 -18.17
N ARG A 138 -30.86 -4.29 -17.77
CA ARG A 138 -29.59 -4.22 -18.50
C ARG A 138 -28.55 -5.14 -17.84
N ASN A 139 -28.38 -6.33 -18.39
CA ASN A 139 -27.28 -7.23 -18.02
C ASN A 139 -25.94 -6.56 -18.41
N LEU A 140 -25.29 -5.89 -17.46
CA LEU A 140 -24.02 -5.18 -17.65
C LEU A 140 -22.85 -6.14 -17.94
N GLY A 141 -23.03 -7.43 -17.63
CA GLY A 141 -22.04 -8.50 -17.83
C GLY A 141 -21.43 -8.97 -16.51
N TYR A 142 -20.74 -10.11 -16.58
CA TYR A 142 -20.05 -10.70 -15.44
C TYR A 142 -18.55 -10.43 -15.52
N MET A 143 -17.91 -10.39 -14.35
CA MET A 143 -16.46 -10.23 -14.22
C MET A 143 -15.86 -11.46 -13.54
N LYS A 144 -14.63 -11.80 -13.90
CA LYS A 144 -13.83 -12.86 -13.27
C LYS A 144 -12.40 -12.40 -13.08
N ILE A 145 -11.87 -12.53 -11.86
CA ILE A 145 -10.46 -12.30 -11.58
C ILE A 145 -9.77 -13.66 -11.55
N ASN A 146 -8.94 -13.95 -12.55
CA ASN A 146 -8.28 -15.24 -12.69
C ASN A 146 -7.11 -15.39 -11.71
N SER A 147 -6.25 -14.38 -11.67
CA SER A 147 -5.01 -14.39 -10.90
C SER A 147 -4.65 -12.98 -10.46
N ILE A 148 -3.88 -12.91 -9.37
CA ILE A 148 -3.29 -11.68 -8.85
C ILE A 148 -1.83 -11.99 -8.54
N GLN A 149 -0.93 -11.16 -9.05
CA GLN A 149 0.50 -11.31 -8.89
C GLN A 149 1.08 -10.02 -8.31
N VAL A 150 1.95 -10.16 -7.33
CA VAL A 150 2.67 -9.04 -6.71
C VAL A 150 4.14 -9.21 -7.02
N PHE A 151 4.76 -8.16 -7.55
CA PHE A 151 6.17 -8.14 -7.91
C PHE A 151 6.94 -7.34 -6.89
N GLY A 152 8.08 -7.88 -6.47
CA GLY A 152 8.81 -7.33 -5.33
C GLY A 152 9.96 -8.22 -4.89
N TYR A 153 10.57 -7.84 -3.78
CA TYR A 153 11.59 -8.62 -3.11
C TYR A 153 11.36 -8.61 -1.60
N SER A 154 11.96 -9.57 -0.91
CA SER A 154 11.84 -9.71 0.54
C SER A 154 13.20 -9.47 1.17
N MET A 155 13.25 -8.76 2.29
CA MET A 155 14.45 -8.52 3.07
C MET A 155 14.28 -9.16 4.44
N ASN A 156 15.38 -9.69 4.98
CA ASN A 156 15.37 -10.16 6.36
C ASN A 156 15.18 -8.96 7.30
N PHE A 157 14.37 -9.18 8.34
CA PHE A 157 14.04 -8.20 9.35
C PHE A 157 14.26 -8.85 10.71
N ASP A 158 15.23 -8.30 11.43
CA ASP A 158 15.55 -8.70 12.80
C ASP A 158 14.92 -7.72 13.79
N PRO A 159 13.77 -8.06 14.41
CA PRO A 159 13.16 -7.21 15.41
C PRO A 159 14.00 -7.10 16.69
N GLU A 160 14.82 -8.10 17.03
CA GLU A 160 15.61 -8.10 18.26
C GLU A 160 16.73 -7.08 18.18
N ALA A 161 17.40 -6.97 17.02
CA ALA A 161 18.43 -5.95 16.82
C ALA A 161 17.92 -4.51 17.10
N ILE A 162 16.68 -4.19 16.69
CA ILE A 162 16.09 -2.88 16.97
C ILE A 162 15.65 -2.76 18.43
N ARG A 163 15.15 -3.84 19.04
CA ARG A 163 14.83 -3.87 20.48
C ARG A 163 16.05 -3.65 21.34
N ASP A 164 17.19 -4.24 20.99
CA ASP A 164 18.45 -4.04 21.70
C ASP A 164 18.91 -2.59 21.65
N LEU A 165 18.76 -1.91 20.50
CA LEU A 165 19.03 -0.48 20.40
C LEU A 165 18.11 0.34 21.30
N ILE A 166 16.82 -0.01 21.38
CA ILE A 166 15.86 0.66 22.26
C ILE A 166 16.21 0.42 23.73
N LEU A 167 16.60 -0.80 24.10
CA LEU A 167 17.03 -1.13 25.46
C LEU A 167 18.28 -0.34 25.87
N GLN A 168 19.22 -0.10 24.95
CA GLN A 168 20.39 0.74 25.21
C GLN A 168 20.04 2.21 25.48
N LEU A 169 18.84 2.66 25.11
CA LEU A 169 18.37 4.01 25.45
C LEU A 169 17.98 4.10 26.93
N ASP A 170 17.38 3.03 27.45
CA ASP A 170 16.86 2.94 28.81
C ASP A 170 17.94 2.51 29.81
N TYR A 171 18.82 1.61 29.37
CA TYR A 171 19.89 1.02 30.19
C TYR A 171 21.25 1.11 29.47
N PRO A 172 21.78 2.33 29.25
CA PRO A 172 23.07 2.50 28.60
C PRO A 172 24.22 1.99 29.47
N TYR A 173 25.14 1.22 28.89
CA TYR A 173 26.38 0.82 29.57
C TYR A 173 27.32 2.01 29.79
N THR A 174 27.31 2.98 28.88
CA THR A 174 28.04 4.26 28.94
C THR A 174 27.25 5.36 28.20
N GLN A 175 27.51 6.64 28.45
CA GLN A 175 26.89 7.73 27.67
C GLN A 175 27.16 7.57 26.15
N GLY A 176 28.37 7.16 25.76
CA GLY A 176 28.70 6.91 24.35
C GLY A 176 27.90 5.78 23.71
N SER A 177 27.48 4.77 24.47
CA SER A 177 26.58 3.72 23.96
C SER A 177 25.17 4.23 23.67
N GLN A 178 24.67 5.17 24.47
CA GLN A 178 23.36 5.79 24.27
C GLN A 178 23.33 6.64 22.98
N ASP A 179 24.34 7.48 22.79
CA ASP A 179 24.46 8.33 21.59
C ASP A 179 24.60 7.50 20.31
N THR A 180 25.34 6.38 20.39
CA THR A 180 25.48 5.45 19.26
C THR A 180 24.14 4.80 18.90
N ALA A 181 23.37 4.35 19.89
CA ALA A 181 22.05 3.78 19.67
C ALA A 181 21.07 4.81 19.07
N MET A 182 21.10 6.05 19.57
CA MET A 182 20.32 7.17 19.03
C MET A 182 20.64 7.47 17.55
N LEU A 183 21.93 7.52 17.20
CA LEU A 183 22.38 7.72 15.82
C LEU A 183 21.87 6.61 14.89
N GLN A 184 21.98 5.34 15.31
CA GLN A 184 21.52 4.21 14.52
C GLN A 184 20.00 4.21 14.32
N LEU A 185 19.23 4.53 15.37
CA LEU A 185 17.77 4.65 15.27
C LEU A 185 17.34 5.81 14.36
N LEU A 186 18.06 6.93 14.37
CA LEU A 186 17.81 8.04 13.44
C LEU A 186 18.11 7.65 11.98
N GLU A 187 19.21 6.94 11.73
CA GLU A 187 19.53 6.43 10.39
C GLU A 187 18.45 5.45 9.91
N LEU A 188 18.01 4.53 10.78
CA LEU A 188 16.94 3.58 10.47
C LEU A 188 15.64 4.32 10.15
N ARG A 189 15.24 5.30 10.97
CA ARG A 189 14.05 6.13 10.74
C ARG A 189 14.10 6.80 9.37
N ASP A 190 15.22 7.45 9.04
CA ASP A 190 15.40 8.11 7.76
C ASP A 190 15.35 7.13 6.59
N ARG A 191 16.06 6.00 6.66
CA ARG A 191 16.05 4.99 5.59
C ARG A 191 14.69 4.36 5.37
N ILE A 192 13.93 4.12 6.43
CA ILE A 192 12.58 3.55 6.37
C ILE A 192 11.59 4.58 5.81
N ASN A 193 11.61 5.82 6.31
CA ASN A 193 10.69 6.86 5.87
C ASN A 193 11.02 7.39 4.47
N ARG A 194 12.26 7.25 3.97
CA ARG A 194 12.58 7.52 2.55
C ARG A 194 11.85 6.60 1.57
N LEU A 195 11.40 5.43 2.03
CA LEU A 195 10.55 4.51 1.25
C LEU A 195 9.07 4.84 1.37
N SER A 196 8.71 5.92 2.10
CA SER A 196 7.36 6.45 2.03
C SER A 196 7.05 6.88 0.60
N PRO A 197 5.83 6.67 0.14
CA PRO A 197 5.40 7.20 -1.15
C PRO A 197 5.53 8.73 -1.20
N PRO A 198 5.51 9.29 -2.40
CA PRO A 198 5.57 10.72 -2.62
C PRO A 198 4.25 11.32 -2.17
N GLY A 199 4.34 12.36 -1.37
CA GLY A 199 3.20 13.12 -0.89
C GLY A 199 3.67 14.48 -0.43
N GLN A 200 2.73 15.29 0.01
CA GLN A 200 3.03 16.60 0.58
C GLN A 200 3.96 16.50 1.81
N GLN A 201 3.77 15.45 2.61
CA GLN A 201 4.63 15.07 3.73
C GLN A 201 4.92 13.58 3.66
N ARG A 202 6.08 13.17 4.21
CA ARG A 202 6.47 11.75 4.27
C ARG A 202 5.65 11.04 5.33
N LEU A 203 5.27 9.80 5.08
CA LEU A 203 4.59 8.98 6.09
C LEU A 203 5.61 8.47 7.12
N ASP A 204 5.22 8.45 8.40
CA ASP A 204 6.05 7.86 9.45
C ASP A 204 5.94 6.33 9.47
N LEU A 205 6.57 5.70 8.48
CA LEU A 205 6.67 4.25 8.36
C LEU A 205 7.48 3.64 9.50
N PHE A 206 8.45 4.37 10.06
CA PHE A 206 9.24 3.92 11.20
C PHE A 206 8.38 3.72 12.44
N ALA A 207 7.52 4.69 12.78
CA ALA A 207 6.55 4.56 13.87
C ALA A 207 5.65 3.32 13.70
N CYS A 208 5.15 3.11 12.47
CA CYS A 208 4.37 1.91 12.12
C CYS A 208 5.16 0.61 12.33
N LEU A 209 6.44 0.58 11.95
CA LEU A 209 7.31 -0.57 12.13
C LEU A 209 7.51 -0.88 13.61
N LEU A 210 7.81 0.12 14.43
CA LEU A 210 7.94 -0.02 15.89
C LEU A 210 6.66 -0.60 16.50
N ARG A 211 5.51 -0.07 16.08
CA ARG A 211 4.21 -0.48 16.61
C ARG A 211 3.81 -1.89 16.21
N HIS A 212 3.88 -2.24 14.93
CA HIS A 212 3.33 -3.50 14.45
C HIS A 212 4.34 -4.64 14.41
N ARG A 213 5.62 -4.34 14.11
CA ARG A 213 6.66 -5.37 13.99
C ARG A 213 7.37 -5.61 15.31
N LEU A 214 7.68 -4.55 16.06
CA LEU A 214 8.26 -4.70 17.39
C LEU A 214 7.20 -4.85 18.49
N LYS A 215 5.92 -4.62 18.18
CA LYS A 215 4.79 -4.71 19.12
C LYS A 215 4.92 -3.74 20.30
N LEU A 216 5.52 -2.57 20.07
CA LEU A 216 5.63 -1.53 21.10
C LEU A 216 4.28 -0.86 21.37
N THR A 217 4.10 -0.36 22.59
CA THR A 217 2.91 0.41 22.95
C THR A 217 2.94 1.80 22.30
N PRO A 218 1.80 2.48 22.11
CA PRO A 218 1.79 3.85 21.58
C PRO A 218 2.66 4.80 22.43
N SER A 219 2.65 4.62 23.75
CA SER A 219 3.48 5.41 24.67
C SER A 219 4.97 5.19 24.46
N ASP A 220 5.40 3.95 24.20
CA ASP A 220 6.81 3.66 23.92
C ASP A 220 7.25 4.31 22.62
N VAL A 221 6.41 4.25 21.57
CA VAL A 221 6.70 4.87 20.27
C VAL A 221 6.87 6.38 20.42
N VAL A 222 5.93 7.06 21.10
CA VAL A 222 6.01 8.51 21.33
C VAL A 222 7.25 8.89 22.14
N ARG A 223 7.60 8.09 23.16
CA ARG A 223 8.81 8.30 23.96
C ARG A 223 10.08 8.19 23.12
N ILE A 224 10.17 7.18 22.26
CA ILE A 224 11.29 6.98 21.34
C ILE A 224 11.37 8.14 20.35
N GLU A 225 10.26 8.52 19.71
CA GLU A 225 10.20 9.66 18.77
C GLU A 225 10.68 10.95 19.42
N THR A 226 10.19 11.25 20.63
CA THR A 226 10.58 12.45 21.38
C THR A 226 12.08 12.44 21.68
N SER A 227 12.63 11.29 22.06
CA SER A 227 14.06 11.15 22.34
C SER A 227 14.92 11.34 21.09
N LEU A 228 14.50 10.74 19.96
CA LEU A 228 15.16 10.90 18.67
C LEU A 228 15.11 12.35 18.17
N GLN A 229 13.99 13.06 18.36
CA GLN A 229 13.87 14.47 18.01
C GLN A 229 14.76 15.36 18.88
N ALA A 230 14.78 15.12 20.19
CA ALA A 230 15.62 15.86 21.13
C ALA A 230 17.12 15.65 20.87
N PHE A 231 17.52 14.43 20.46
CA PHE A 231 18.88 14.12 20.07
C PHE A 231 19.23 14.71 18.70
N GLY A 232 18.33 14.57 17.72
CA GLY A 232 18.48 15.09 16.36
C GLY A 232 18.71 16.60 16.30
N SER A 233 17.95 17.37 17.08
CA SER A 233 18.09 18.84 17.12
C SER A 233 19.44 19.36 17.63
N ARG A 234 20.26 18.50 18.25
CA ARG A 234 21.62 18.84 18.72
C ARG A 234 22.69 18.56 17.67
N MET A 235 22.35 17.87 16.58
CA MET A 235 23.31 17.46 15.57
C MET A 235 23.49 18.50 14.46
N PRO A 236 24.73 18.73 13.98
CA PRO A 236 24.96 19.53 12.79
C PRO A 236 24.37 18.81 11.57
N ASN A 237 23.56 19.51 10.77
CA ASN A 237 22.82 18.99 9.61
C ASN A 237 21.71 17.97 9.93
N SER A 238 20.96 18.16 11.02
CA SER A 238 19.76 17.33 11.23
C SER A 238 18.80 17.50 10.04
N MET A 239 18.45 16.38 9.40
CA MET A 239 17.41 16.34 8.38
C MET A 239 16.06 16.37 9.11
N ASP A 240 15.66 17.55 9.57
CA ASP A 240 14.34 17.75 10.16
C ASP A 240 13.32 17.83 9.04
N TYR A 241 12.65 16.71 8.77
CA TYR A 241 11.46 16.67 7.94
C TYR A 241 10.26 16.30 8.80
N GLU A 242 9.16 17.00 8.57
CA GLU A 242 7.89 16.64 9.20
C GLU A 242 7.35 15.35 8.57
N THR A 243 6.87 14.46 9.43
CA THR A 243 6.20 13.22 9.02
C THR A 243 4.71 13.29 9.35
N THR A 244 3.89 12.73 8.47
CA THR A 244 2.48 12.47 8.75
C THR A 244 2.32 11.11 9.39
N LYS A 245 1.58 11.05 10.50
CA LYS A 245 1.26 9.81 11.20
C LYS A 245 0.38 8.90 10.34
N LEU A 246 0.80 7.65 10.14
CA LEU A 246 0.02 6.62 9.42
C LEU A 246 -0.63 5.60 10.36
N CYS A 247 0.12 5.11 11.36
CA CYS A 247 -0.36 4.11 12.32
C CYS A 247 -0.62 4.76 13.67
N SER A 248 -1.71 4.35 14.36
CA SER A 248 -2.22 5.02 15.57
C SER A 248 -1.80 4.41 16.88
#